data_AF-A0A392UCT1-F1
#
_entry.id   AF-A0A392UCT1-F1
#
_cell.length_a   1.000
_cell.length_b   1.000
_cell.length_c   1.000
_cell.angle_alpha   90.00
_cell.angle_beta   90.00
_cell.angle_gamma   90.00
#
_symmetry.space_group_name_H-M   'P 1'
#
loop_
_entity.id
_entity.type
_entity.pdbx_description
1 polymer ?
#
loop_
_entity_poly.entity_id
_entity_poly.type
_entity_poly.pdbx_seq_one_letter_code
_entity_poly.pdbx_strand_id
1 'polypeptide(L)' 'MKASQSRQKSYHDKRKKDIEFQAGDHVFLRVTSTTGVGRALRSKKLTSRFIGPYQILERIGKVAYRIALPP' A
#
# COMPACT_ATOMS: atom_id res chain seq x y z
N MET A 1 -22.20 -23.05 11.61
CA MET A 1 -21.08 -22.71 10.70
C MET A 1 -21.39 -21.58 9.71
N LYS A 2 -22.59 -21.48 9.11
CA LYS A 2 -22.91 -20.41 8.12
C LYS A 2 -22.92 -18.98 8.70
N ALA A 3 -23.32 -18.81 9.95
CA ALA A 3 -23.39 -17.50 10.61
C ALA A 3 -22.02 -16.85 10.86
N SER A 4 -20.96 -17.65 11.07
CA SER A 4 -19.60 -17.09 11.22
C SER A 4 -19.01 -16.68 9.87
N GLN A 5 -19.25 -17.46 8.82
CA GLN A 5 -18.82 -17.12 7.45
C GLN A 5 -19.53 -15.87 6.93
N SER A 6 -20.84 -15.74 7.14
CA SER A 6 -21.58 -14.54 6.74
C SER A 6 -21.09 -13.30 7.47
N ARG A 7 -20.77 -13.42 8.76
CA ARG A 7 -20.21 -12.33 9.57
C ARG A 7 -18.83 -11.90 9.06
N GLN A 8 -17.93 -12.85 8.78
CA GLN A 8 -16.61 -12.57 8.20
C GLN A 8 -16.72 -11.84 6.87
N LYS A 9 -17.57 -12.33 5.96
CA LYS A 9 -17.83 -11.70 4.66
C LYS A 9 -18.36 -10.27 4.82
N SER A 10 -19.32 -10.07 5.72
CA SER A 10 -19.88 -8.73 5.96
C SER A 10 -18.82 -7.74 6.48
N TYR A 11 -17.88 -8.20 7.30
CA TYR A 11 -16.81 -7.34 7.82
C TYR A 11 -15.77 -7.01 6.76
N HIS A 12 -15.42 -7.98 5.91
CA HIS A 12 -14.50 -7.78 4.81
C HIS A 12 -15.09 -6.83 3.75
N ASP A 13 -16.29 -7.11 3.28
CA ASP A 13 -16.90 -6.38 2.16
C ASP A 13 -17.24 -4.94 2.55
N LYS A 14 -17.59 -4.68 3.82
CA LYS A 14 -17.82 -3.31 4.33
C LYS A 14 -16.58 -2.42 4.30
N ARG A 15 -15.37 -2.98 4.40
CA ARG A 15 -14.11 -2.21 4.51
C ARG A 15 -13.28 -2.23 3.24
N LYS A 16 -13.60 -3.11 2.28
CA LYS A 16 -12.92 -3.16 0.99
C LYS A 16 -13.51 -2.09 0.08
N LYS A 17 -12.77 -1.00 -0.12
CA LYS A 17 -13.03 -0.04 -1.20
C LYS A 17 -12.08 -0.34 -2.34
N ASP A 18 -12.61 -0.42 -3.55
CA ASP A 18 -11.79 -0.39 -4.76
C ASP A 18 -11.28 1.05 -4.92
N ILE A 19 -10.08 1.30 -4.39
CA ILE A 19 -9.40 2.59 -4.50
C ILE A 19 -8.58 2.55 -5.78
N GLU A 20 -8.90 3.46 -6.69
CA GLU A 20 -8.11 3.73 -7.88
C GLU A 20 -7.43 5.09 -7.73
N PHE A 21 -6.18 5.18 -8.15
CA PHE A 21 -5.41 6.42 -8.13
C PHE A 21 -5.21 6.94 -9.54
N GLN A 22 -5.05 8.25 -9.67
CA GLN A 22 -4.76 8.92 -10.93
C GLN A 22 -3.30 9.39 -10.97
N ALA A 23 -2.81 9.70 -12.17
CA ALA A 23 -1.53 10.38 -12.32
C ALA A 23 -1.61 11.75 -11.61
N GLY A 24 -0.62 12.08 -10.79
CA GLY A 24 -0.61 13.27 -9.94
C GLY A 24 -0.99 13.04 -8.48
N ASP A 25 -1.66 11.93 -8.16
CA ASP A 25 -1.96 11.58 -6.77
C ASP A 25 -0.69 11.22 -6.00
N HIS A 26 -0.71 11.47 -4.68
CA HIS A 26 0.39 11.12 -3.78
C HIS A 26 0.03 9.88 -2.98
N VAL A 27 0.94 8.89 -3.00
CA VAL A 27 0.77 7.61 -2.31
C VAL A 27 1.96 7.30 -1.42
N PHE A 28 1.72 6.60 -0.33
CA PHE A 28 2.81 6.10 0.52
C PHE A 28 3.25 4.70 0.11
N LEU A 29 4.56 4.48 -0.01
CA LEU A 29 5.11 3.18 -0.34
C LEU A 29 5.22 2.32 0.94
N ARG A 30 4.62 1.14 0.92
CA ARG A 30 4.81 0.15 1.99
C ARG A 30 6.11 -0.60 1.76
N VAL A 31 7.07 -0.49 2.68
CA VAL A 31 8.34 -1.22 2.56
C VAL A 31 8.43 -2.31 3.64
N THR A 32 8.87 -3.49 3.25
CA THR A 32 9.18 -4.57 4.19
C THR A 32 10.64 -4.47 4.62
N SER A 33 10.96 -4.95 5.82
CA SER A 33 12.33 -4.94 6.36
C SER A 33 13.35 -5.67 5.47
N THR A 34 12.87 -6.53 4.57
CA THR A 34 13.68 -7.39 3.71
C THR A 34 13.97 -6.76 2.34
N THR A 35 13.13 -5.83 1.87
CA THR A 35 13.28 -5.22 0.55
C THR A 35 14.19 -3.99 0.66
N GLY A 36 15.50 -4.23 0.57
CA GLY A 36 16.52 -3.21 0.68
C GLY A 36 16.59 -2.30 -0.54
N VAL A 37 16.03 -1.10 -0.44
CA VAL A 37 16.63 0.09 -1.07
C VAL A 37 17.51 0.73 0.01
N GLY A 38 18.79 0.35 0.03
CA GLY A 38 19.84 0.98 0.84
C GLY A 38 19.65 0.97 2.38
N ARG A 39 19.69 -0.20 3.05
CA ARG A 39 19.98 -0.42 4.50
C ARG A 39 19.24 0.41 5.59
N ALA A 40 18.37 1.36 5.28
CA ALA A 40 17.76 2.29 6.22
C ALA A 40 16.61 1.67 7.07
N LEU A 41 16.17 0.47 6.73
CA LEU A 41 14.97 -0.17 7.28
C LEU A 41 15.29 -1.36 8.20
N ARG A 42 16.36 -1.28 9.01
CA ARG A 42 16.40 -2.12 10.22
C ARG A 42 15.20 -1.71 11.06
N SER A 43 14.12 -2.49 10.98
CA SER A 43 12.89 -2.30 11.75
C SER A 43 13.27 -2.29 13.23
N LYS A 44 13.50 -1.10 13.77
CA LYS A 44 13.49 -0.87 15.19
C LYS A 44 12.01 -0.84 15.58
N LYS A 45 11.68 -1.43 16.72
CA LYS A 45 10.31 -1.40 17.25
C LYS A 45 9.78 0.04 17.15
N LEU A 46 8.59 0.21 16.58
CA LEU A 46 7.90 1.51 16.33
C LEU A 46 8.31 2.31 15.07
N THR A 47 9.07 1.77 14.11
CA THR A 47 9.26 2.47 12.82
C THR A 47 7.99 2.45 11.95
N SER A 48 7.73 3.53 11.20
CA SER A 48 6.64 3.58 10.22
C SER A 48 6.80 2.48 9.15
N ARG A 49 5.70 1.82 8.81
CA ARG A 49 5.64 0.81 7.72
C ARG A 49 5.62 1.44 6.32
N PHE A 50 5.30 2.73 6.26
CA PHE A 50 5.06 3.48 5.04
C PHE A 50 6.07 4.62 4.93
N ILE A 51 6.68 4.76 3.74
CA ILE A 51 7.68 5.78 3.44
C ILE A 51 7.08 6.76 2.45
N GLY A 52 7.21 8.05 2.75
CA GLY A 52 7.13 9.19 1.83
C GLY A 52 5.83 9.34 1.04
N PRO A 53 5.32 10.56 0.82
CA PRO A 53 4.37 10.77 -0.25
C PRO A 53 5.13 10.76 -1.58
N TYR A 54 4.88 9.75 -2.41
CA TYR A 54 5.40 9.68 -3.77
C TYR A 54 4.30 10.02 -4.77
N GLN A 55 4.60 10.87 -5.73
CA GLN A 55 3.69 11.20 -6.81
C GLN A 55 3.61 10.03 -7.80
N ILE A 56 2.40 9.66 -8.19
CA ILE A 56 2.15 8.73 -9.29
C ILE A 56 2.39 9.46 -10.60
N LEU A 57 3.34 8.96 -11.40
CA LEU A 57 3.66 9.50 -12.72
C LEU A 57 2.71 8.95 -13.78
N GLU A 58 2.47 7.63 -13.76
CA GLU A 58 1.62 6.95 -14.74
C GLU A 58 0.93 5.73 -14.13
N ARG A 59 -0.26 5.40 -14.63
CA ARG A 59 -0.99 4.18 -14.31
C ARG A 59 -0.64 3.12 -15.36
N ILE A 60 0.15 2.12 -14.97
CA ILE A 60 0.55 1.01 -15.85
C ILE A 60 -0.58 0.00 -16.00
N GLY A 61 -1.41 -0.19 -14.97
CA GLY A 61 -2.56 -1.09 -15.00
C GLY A 61 -3.54 -0.84 -13.86
N LYS A 62 -4.55 -1.71 -13.72
CA LYS A 62 -5.60 -1.51 -12.71
C LYS A 62 -5.05 -1.41 -11.28
N VAL A 63 -3.97 -2.13 -10.98
CA VAL A 63 -3.34 -2.25 -9.65
C VAL A 63 -1.86 -1.84 -9.67
N ALA A 64 -1.33 -1.42 -10.83
CA ALA A 64 0.09 -1.12 -11.01
C ALA A 64 0.29 0.35 -11.40
N TYR A 65 1.10 1.06 -10.63
CA TYR A 65 1.37 2.48 -10.79
C TYR A 65 2.87 2.72 -10.77
N ARG A 66 3.35 3.62 -11.64
CA ARG A 66 4.73 4.10 -11.58
C ARG A 66 4.78 5.33 -10.68
N ILE A 67 5.71 5.31 -9.75
CA ILE A 67 5.90 6.40 -8.78
C ILE A 67 7.26 7.07 -8.98
N ALA A 68 7.35 8.35 -8.65
CA ALA A 68 8.59 9.11 -8.64
C ALA A 68 9.41 8.78 -7.38
N LEU A 69 10.28 7.76 -7.46
CA LEU A 69 11.26 7.50 -6.40
C LEU A 69 12.47 8.45 -6.56
N PRO A 70 13.06 8.92 -5.45
CA PRO A 70 14.33 9.65 -5.50
C PRO A 70 15.45 8.76 -6.07
N PRO A 71 16.42 9.35 -6.78
CA PRO A 71 17.57 8.64 -7.35
C PRO A 71 18.50 8.03 -6.30
#